data_AF-A0A1G6A149-F1
#
_entry.id   AF-A0A1G6A149-F1
#
_cell.length_a   1.000
_cell.length_b   1.000
_cell.length_c   1.000
_cell.angle_alpha   90.00
_cell.angle_beta   90.00
_cell.angle_gamma   90.00
#
_symmetry.space_group_name_H-M   'P 1'
#
loop_
_entity.id
_entity.type
_entity.pdbx_description
1 polymer ?
#
loop_
_entity_poly.entity_id
_entity_poly.type
_entity_poly.pdbx_seq_one_letter_code
_entity_poly.pdbx_strand_id
1 'polypeptide(L)'
;MSMKTVLIADDSPSNLQLLYTILSKSGYVVLVAENGAEVLEIIEEETPDIFLLDVMMPGMDGLELCRRIKQSGRFAATPIVFITAKNSSEDIVGGFSAGAVDYITKPFNEAEILARVQTHIRLHDVLLELERLRQLALDANPLTQLPGNNTILRAIRDALRSSQEVSVVYVDIDNFKAFNDKYGFAAGDQVLRFTANKLVTVVEEICGKGQMVGHVGGDDFVFIAPSHCTLDAVRLLIREFDHGIRSFYDTHDLEKAEIMVEDRTGNLRSFPLMSISLGVVELQLGVFKHHLEVASMCAEVKSMAKSISGSSFFVNRRERNKKSSPEREAGDWEREPDPDKPDLR
;
A
#
# COMPACT_ATOMS: atom_id res chain seq x y z
N MET A 1 20.06 -2.94 11.44
CA MET A 1 18.88 -2.96 12.34
C MET A 1 18.82 -1.61 13.01
N SER A 2 17.66 -0.96 13.04
CA SER A 2 17.49 0.25 13.86
C SER A 2 17.80 -0.09 15.32
N MET A 3 18.49 0.79 16.04
CA MET A 3 18.62 0.62 17.49
C MET A 3 17.24 0.75 18.11
N LYS A 4 16.95 -0.15 19.06
CA LYS A 4 15.67 -0.21 19.76
C LYS A 4 15.73 0.68 21.01
N THR A 5 14.64 1.38 21.28
CA THR A 5 14.55 2.37 22.35
C THR A 5 13.74 1.81 23.52
N VAL A 6 14.31 1.84 24.71
CA VAL A 6 13.69 1.39 25.96
C VAL A 6 13.48 2.61 26.86
N LEU A 7 12.23 2.85 27.29
CA LEU A 7 11.95 3.86 28.30
C LEU A 7 11.89 3.19 29.67
N ILE A 8 12.71 3.66 30.60
CA ILE A 8 12.71 3.21 32.00
C ILE A 8 12.16 4.32 32.90
N ALA A 9 11.29 3.95 33.85
CA ALA A 9 10.72 4.87 34.84
C ALA A 9 10.76 4.25 36.25
N ASP A 10 11.41 4.90 37.20
CA ASP A 10 11.57 4.47 38.60
C ASP A 10 11.94 5.70 39.45
N ASP A 11 11.42 5.81 40.66
CA ASP A 11 11.68 6.97 41.53
C ASP A 11 13.04 6.90 42.24
N SER A 12 13.75 5.78 42.12
CA SER A 12 15.07 5.55 42.68
C SER A 12 16.18 5.76 41.64
N PRO A 13 17.04 6.80 41.80
CA PRO A 13 18.17 7.03 40.91
C PRO A 13 19.13 5.84 40.80
N SER A 14 19.27 5.04 41.86
CA SER A 14 20.09 3.83 41.83
C SER A 14 19.52 2.73 40.94
N ASN A 15 18.19 2.58 40.90
CA ASN A 15 17.53 1.60 40.03
C ASN A 15 17.67 2.04 38.57
N LEU A 16 17.40 3.32 38.29
CA LEU A 16 17.56 3.90 36.97
C LEU A 16 18.99 3.74 36.43
N GLN A 17 20.00 4.06 37.24
CA GLN A 17 21.40 3.94 36.83
C GLN A 17 21.80 2.49 36.50
N LEU A 18 21.30 1.52 37.28
CA LEU A 18 21.56 0.10 37.04
C LEU A 18 20.90 -0.38 35.74
N LEU A 19 19.61 -0.09 35.57
CA LEU A 19 18.86 -0.44 34.35
C LEU A 19 19.48 0.21 33.10
N TYR A 20 19.81 1.49 33.19
CA TYR A 20 20.50 2.22 32.13
C TYR A 20 21.81 1.53 31.74
N THR A 21 22.61 1.11 32.73
CA THR A 21 23.89 0.43 32.49
C THR A 21 23.69 -0.92 31.80
N ILE A 22 22.74 -1.73 32.25
CA ILE A 22 22.45 -3.06 31.70
C ILE A 22 21.96 -2.96 30.24
N LEU A 23 20.98 -2.09 30.00
CA LEU A 23 20.32 -1.95 28.69
C LEU A 23 21.25 -1.27 27.68
N SER A 24 21.97 -0.22 28.06
CA SER A 24 22.90 0.47 27.17
C SER A 24 24.05 -0.45 26.72
N LYS A 25 24.60 -1.27 27.63
CA LYS A 25 25.63 -2.28 27.29
C LYS A 25 25.13 -3.31 26.26
N SER A 26 23.83 -3.54 26.21
CA SER A 26 23.19 -4.48 25.27
C SER A 26 22.77 -3.83 23.95
N GLY A 27 23.14 -2.56 23.71
CA GLY A 27 22.91 -1.86 22.45
C GLY A 27 21.53 -1.20 22.32
N TYR A 28 20.79 -1.03 23.42
CA TYR A 28 19.55 -0.28 23.43
C TYR A 28 19.81 1.22 23.62
N VAL A 29 18.98 2.05 22.99
CA VAL A 29 18.85 3.47 23.36
C VAL A 29 17.96 3.53 24.59
N VAL A 30 18.42 4.17 25.67
CA VAL A 30 17.68 4.19 26.94
C VAL A 30 17.19 5.61 27.23
N LEU A 31 15.88 5.76 27.36
CA LEU A 31 15.21 6.96 27.84
C LEU A 31 14.92 6.78 29.33
N VAL A 32 15.15 7.81 30.13
CA VAL A 32 15.08 7.74 31.59
C VAL A 32 14.07 8.76 32.09
N ALA A 33 13.18 8.32 33.00
CA ALA A 33 12.23 9.16 33.71
C ALA A 33 12.24 8.83 35.20
N GLU A 34 12.10 9.84 36.06
CA GLU A 34 12.05 9.65 37.52
C GLU A 34 10.62 9.54 38.06
N ASN A 35 9.62 9.85 37.23
CA ASN A 35 8.21 9.81 37.61
C ASN A 35 7.31 9.70 36.38
N GLY A 36 6.01 9.42 36.60
CA GLY A 36 5.07 9.26 35.50
C GLY A 36 4.76 10.51 34.68
N ALA A 37 4.98 11.72 35.21
CA ALA A 37 4.78 12.95 34.44
C ALA A 37 5.87 13.11 33.37
N GLU A 38 7.13 12.86 33.73
CA GLU A 38 8.25 12.86 32.78
C GLU A 38 8.08 11.81 31.69
N VAL A 39 7.53 10.63 32.02
CA VAL A 39 7.22 9.62 30.98
C VAL A 39 6.27 10.20 29.94
N LEU A 40 5.22 10.91 30.39
CA LEU A 40 4.25 11.51 29.48
C LEU A 40 4.86 12.61 28.62
N GLU A 41 5.79 13.41 29.17
CA GLU A 41 6.52 14.43 28.42
C GLU A 41 7.44 13.81 27.36
N ILE A 42 8.23 12.78 27.74
CA ILE A 42 9.17 12.12 26.83
C ILE A 42 8.43 11.51 25.62
N ILE A 43 7.28 10.88 25.83
CA ILE A 43 6.55 10.20 24.75
C ILE A 43 5.80 11.16 23.80
N GLU A 44 5.78 12.46 24.10
CA GLU A 44 5.32 13.46 23.12
C GLU A 44 6.30 13.53 21.95
N GLU A 45 7.60 13.52 22.24
CA GLU A 45 8.67 13.68 21.24
C GLU A 45 9.22 12.33 20.77
N GLU A 46 9.34 11.35 21.67
CA GLU A 46 10.03 10.09 21.42
C GLU A 46 9.09 8.90 21.16
N THR A 47 9.59 7.86 20.48
CA THR A 47 8.85 6.60 20.24
C THR A 47 9.60 5.40 20.84
N PRO A 48 9.46 5.13 22.15
CA PRO A 48 10.01 3.92 22.74
C PRO A 48 9.36 2.64 22.17
N ASP A 49 10.16 1.59 22.01
CA ASP A 49 9.72 0.26 21.58
C ASP A 49 9.17 -0.57 22.75
N ILE A 50 9.52 -0.22 23.99
CA ILE A 50 9.07 -0.88 25.22
C ILE A 50 9.21 0.06 26.43
N PHE A 51 8.30 -0.08 27.39
CA PHE A 51 8.34 0.62 28.67
C PHE A 51 8.68 -0.34 29.81
N LEU A 52 9.61 0.06 30.69
CA LEU A 52 9.84 -0.56 31.98
C LEU A 52 9.42 0.43 33.07
N LEU A 53 8.30 0.17 33.74
CA LEU A 53 7.71 1.13 34.68
C LEU A 53 7.71 0.57 36.10
N ASP A 54 8.22 1.30 37.08
CA ASP A 54 7.96 0.97 38.48
C ASP A 54 6.45 1.11 38.77
N VAL A 55 5.92 0.14 39.49
CA VAL A 55 4.53 0.19 39.98
C VAL A 55 4.37 1.30 41.02
N MET A 56 5.37 1.48 41.89
CA MET A 56 5.31 2.43 42.99
C MET A 56 6.14 3.67 42.65
N MET A 57 5.47 4.75 42.22
CA MET A 57 6.10 6.06 42.02
C MET A 57 5.29 7.15 42.74
N PRO A 58 5.93 8.21 43.24
CA PRO A 58 5.23 9.35 43.83
C PRO A 58 4.32 10.06 42.81
N GLY A 59 3.15 10.51 43.29
CA GLY A 59 2.19 11.25 42.48
C GLY A 59 1.36 10.34 41.58
N MET A 60 1.93 9.87 40.46
CA MET A 60 1.29 8.95 39.52
C MET A 60 1.93 7.58 39.62
N ASP A 61 1.16 6.58 40.06
CA ASP A 61 1.62 5.20 40.10
C ASP A 61 1.74 4.60 38.68
N GLY A 62 2.51 3.50 38.58
CA GLY A 62 2.76 2.85 37.29
C GLY A 62 1.49 2.26 36.66
N LEU A 63 0.49 1.88 37.46
CA LEU A 63 -0.77 1.31 36.95
C LEU A 63 -1.60 2.37 36.24
N GLU A 64 -1.75 3.55 36.85
CA GLU A 64 -2.43 4.70 36.26
C GLU A 64 -1.69 5.20 35.01
N LEU A 65 -0.35 5.29 35.07
CA LEU A 65 0.47 5.64 33.91
C LEU A 65 0.26 4.64 32.76
N CYS A 66 0.28 3.34 33.04
CA CYS A 66 0.04 2.29 32.05
C CYS A 66 -1.32 2.48 31.38
N ARG A 67 -2.40 2.71 32.14
CA ARG A 67 -3.74 2.98 31.57
C ARG A 67 -3.71 4.17 30.61
N ARG A 68 -3.03 5.26 30.98
CA ARG A 68 -2.92 6.46 30.12
C ARG A 68 -2.14 6.19 28.84
N ILE A 69 -1.01 5.50 28.93
CA ILE A 69 -0.21 5.11 27.76
C ILE A 69 -1.04 4.20 26.84
N LYS A 70 -1.77 3.24 27.41
CA LYS A 70 -2.61 2.31 26.63
C LYS A 70 -3.83 2.97 26.00
N GLN A 71 -4.34 4.06 26.59
CA GLN A 71 -5.40 4.88 25.99
C GLN A 71 -4.89 5.81 24.89
N SER A 72 -3.58 6.06 24.83
CA SER A 72 -2.97 6.78 23.71
C SER A 72 -2.91 5.88 22.48
N GLY A 73 -3.57 6.30 21.39
CA GLY A 73 -3.56 5.56 20.13
C GLY A 73 -2.15 5.30 19.57
N ARG A 74 -1.15 6.13 19.94
CA ARG A 74 0.25 5.98 19.53
C ARG A 74 0.96 4.81 20.22
N PHE A 75 0.62 4.50 21.47
CA PHE A 75 1.34 3.52 22.31
C PHE A 75 0.46 2.38 22.83
N ALA A 76 -0.81 2.30 22.40
CA ALA A 76 -1.74 1.24 22.79
C ALA A 76 -1.16 -0.18 22.62
N ALA A 77 -0.42 -0.41 21.53
CA ALA A 77 0.20 -1.71 21.22
C ALA A 77 1.62 -1.88 21.80
N THR A 78 2.28 -0.81 22.26
CA THR A 78 3.65 -0.86 22.74
C THR A 78 3.73 -1.65 24.06
N PRO A 79 4.63 -2.63 24.21
CA PRO A 79 4.72 -3.45 25.41
C PRO A 79 5.10 -2.61 26.65
N ILE A 80 4.42 -2.89 27.75
CA ILE A 80 4.71 -2.30 29.07
C ILE A 80 5.01 -3.45 30.02
N VAL A 81 6.20 -3.44 30.61
CA VAL A 81 6.65 -4.40 31.60
C VAL A 81 6.79 -3.67 32.93
N PHE A 82 6.10 -4.16 33.96
CA PHE A 82 6.21 -3.55 35.28
C PHE A 82 7.46 -3.99 36.01
N ILE A 83 8.03 -3.10 36.81
CA ILE A 83 9.04 -3.42 37.80
C ILE A 83 8.36 -3.39 39.16
N THR A 84 8.48 -4.47 39.94
CA THR A 84 7.80 -4.57 41.25
C THR A 84 8.73 -5.06 42.35
N ALA A 85 8.58 -4.49 43.55
CA ALA A 85 9.21 -4.99 44.78
C ALA A 85 8.37 -6.05 45.50
N LYS A 86 7.10 -6.24 45.14
CA LYS A 86 6.15 -7.14 45.82
C LYS A 86 5.70 -8.28 44.92
N ASN A 87 5.76 -9.51 45.47
CA ASN A 87 5.23 -10.73 44.86
C ASN A 87 3.77 -11.01 45.27
N SER A 88 3.00 -10.02 45.76
CA SER A 88 1.58 -10.21 46.03
C SER A 88 0.86 -10.46 44.71
N SER A 89 0.11 -11.57 44.63
CA SER A 89 -0.71 -11.93 43.47
C SER A 89 -1.68 -10.82 43.05
N GLU A 90 -2.11 -9.96 43.97
CA GLU A 90 -3.03 -8.85 43.73
C GLU A 90 -2.42 -7.73 42.87
N ASP A 91 -1.15 -7.36 43.12
CA ASP A 91 -0.46 -6.31 42.35
C ASP A 91 -0.18 -6.77 40.91
N ILE A 92 0.13 -8.06 40.75
CA ILE A 92 0.36 -8.69 39.45
C ILE A 92 -0.94 -8.72 38.63
N VAL A 93 -2.05 -9.11 39.24
CA VAL A 93 -3.38 -9.14 38.58
C VAL A 93 -3.82 -7.72 38.18
N GLY A 94 -3.58 -6.73 39.05
CA GLY A 94 -3.83 -5.33 38.75
C GLY A 94 -3.02 -4.83 37.55
N GLY A 95 -1.75 -5.22 37.47
CA GLY A 95 -0.86 -4.86 36.36
C GLY A 95 -1.33 -5.39 35.00
N PHE A 96 -1.67 -6.68 34.92
CA PHE A 96 -2.22 -7.26 33.69
C PHE A 96 -3.56 -6.63 33.29
N SER A 97 -4.41 -6.34 34.27
CA SER A 97 -5.70 -5.67 34.04
C SER A 97 -5.53 -4.23 33.53
N ALA A 98 -4.44 -3.56 33.89
CA ALA A 98 -4.09 -2.23 33.38
C ALA A 98 -3.51 -2.27 31.95
N GLY A 99 -3.11 -3.46 31.46
CA GLY A 99 -2.59 -3.66 30.11
C GLY A 99 -1.09 -3.92 30.02
N ALA A 100 -0.41 -4.18 31.14
CA ALA A 100 0.97 -4.66 31.10
C ALA A 100 1.04 -6.07 30.52
N VAL A 101 2.15 -6.36 29.84
CA VAL A 101 2.38 -7.67 29.21
C VAL A 101 3.22 -8.59 30.09
N ASP A 102 3.90 -8.04 31.10
CA ASP A 102 4.79 -8.79 31.98
C ASP A 102 5.23 -7.96 33.20
N TYR A 103 6.03 -8.59 34.07
CA TYR A 103 6.71 -7.92 35.18
C TYR A 103 8.13 -8.46 35.42
N ILE A 104 8.96 -7.64 36.08
CA ILE A 104 10.31 -7.93 36.56
C ILE A 104 10.33 -7.65 38.06
N THR A 105 10.83 -8.58 38.86
CA THR A 105 10.89 -8.42 40.32
C THR A 105 12.23 -7.80 40.75
N LYS A 106 12.20 -6.98 41.80
CA LYS A 106 13.39 -6.49 42.51
C LYS A 106 13.79 -7.55 43.56
N PRO A 107 15.09 -7.81 43.82
CA PRO A 107 16.27 -7.18 43.19
C PRO A 107 16.52 -7.67 41.77
N PHE A 108 17.04 -6.77 40.94
CA PHE A 108 17.23 -7.01 39.51
C PHE A 108 18.23 -8.13 39.21
N ASN A 109 17.84 -9.03 38.30
CA ASN A 109 18.74 -9.95 37.64
C ASN A 109 18.96 -9.50 36.19
N GLU A 110 20.21 -9.21 35.82
CA GLU A 110 20.59 -8.73 34.49
C GLU A 110 20.12 -9.66 33.37
N ALA A 111 20.30 -10.97 33.53
CA ALA A 111 19.89 -11.95 32.52
C ALA A 111 18.36 -11.98 32.36
N GLU A 112 17.61 -11.82 33.44
CA GLU A 112 16.14 -11.78 33.40
C GLU A 112 15.61 -10.53 32.70
N ILE A 113 16.16 -9.35 33.03
CA ILE A 113 15.78 -8.09 32.37
C ILE A 113 15.99 -8.21 30.86
N LEU A 114 17.19 -8.61 30.44
CA LEU A 114 17.53 -8.68 29.03
C LEU A 114 16.66 -9.71 28.29
N ALA A 115 16.45 -10.89 28.88
CA ALA A 115 15.60 -11.92 28.27
C ALA A 115 14.16 -11.43 28.07
N ARG A 116 13.57 -10.77 29.06
CA ARG A 116 12.19 -10.26 28.98
C ARG A 116 12.08 -9.09 28.01
N VAL A 117 12.98 -8.12 28.08
CA VAL A 117 13.02 -6.97 27.15
C VAL A 117 13.15 -7.45 25.71
N GLN A 118 14.12 -8.33 25.44
CA GLN A 118 14.34 -8.88 24.10
C GLN A 118 13.11 -9.67 23.60
N THR A 119 12.48 -10.46 24.47
CA THR A 119 11.30 -11.26 24.12
C THR A 119 10.14 -10.35 23.74
N HIS A 120 9.82 -9.35 24.55
CA HIS A 120 8.66 -8.48 24.30
C HIS A 120 8.87 -7.53 23.12
N ILE A 121 10.08 -7.03 22.89
CA ILE A 121 10.41 -6.28 21.67
C ILE A 121 10.21 -7.18 20.44
N ARG A 122 10.75 -8.41 20.47
CA ARG A 122 10.62 -9.35 19.34
C ARG A 122 9.15 -9.70 19.06
N LEU A 123 8.37 -9.97 20.09
CA LEU A 123 6.95 -10.26 19.95
C LEU A 123 6.20 -9.07 19.36
N HIS A 124 6.49 -7.85 19.84
CA HIS A 124 5.90 -6.63 19.30
C HIS A 124 6.24 -6.43 17.82
N ASP A 125 7.50 -6.60 17.43
CA ASP A 125 7.93 -6.51 16.03
C ASP A 125 7.20 -7.52 15.12
N VAL A 126 7.04 -8.77 15.58
CA VAL A 126 6.30 -9.80 14.84
C VAL A 126 4.82 -9.44 14.70
N LEU A 127 4.20 -8.89 15.74
CA LEU A 127 2.79 -8.48 15.69
C LEU A 127 2.58 -7.32 14.71
N LEU A 128 3.46 -6.32 14.72
CA LEU A 128 3.41 -5.21 13.77
C LEU A 128 3.56 -5.69 12.33
N GLU A 129 4.48 -6.63 12.08
CA GLU A 129 4.66 -7.19 10.74
C GLU A 129 3.45 -8.02 10.29
N LEU A 130 2.86 -8.81 11.19
CA LEU A 130 1.65 -9.56 10.89
C LEU A 130 0.47 -8.63 10.55
N GLU A 131 0.31 -7.54 11.28
CA GLU A 131 -0.73 -6.55 11.02
C GLU A 131 -0.50 -5.85 9.68
N ARG A 132 0.76 -5.52 9.35
CA ARG A 132 1.15 -5.00 8.04
C ARG A 132 0.79 -5.97 6.91
N LEU A 133 1.14 -7.24 7.04
CA LEU A 133 0.84 -8.28 6.05
C LEU A 133 -0.67 -8.51 5.92
N ARG A 134 -1.40 -8.52 7.04
CA ARG A 134 -2.86 -8.62 7.04
C ARG A 134 -3.50 -7.44 6.31
N GLN A 135 -3.03 -6.23 6.53
CA GLN A 135 -3.54 -5.05 5.82
C GLN A 135 -3.28 -5.16 4.32
N LEU A 136 -2.11 -5.63 3.89
CA LEU A 136 -1.81 -5.86 2.48
C LEU A 136 -2.72 -6.94 1.88
N ALA A 137 -2.95 -8.04 2.61
CA ALA A 137 -3.82 -9.12 2.15
C ALA A 137 -5.29 -8.66 2.04
N LEU A 138 -5.77 -7.83 2.97
CA LEU A 138 -7.11 -7.26 2.92
C LEU A 138 -7.28 -6.22 1.80
N ASP A 139 -6.19 -5.57 1.40
CA ASP A 139 -6.19 -4.61 0.31
C ASP A 139 -6.08 -5.27 -1.07
N ALA A 140 -5.63 -6.52 -1.15
CA ALA A 140 -5.56 -7.23 -2.43
C ALA A 140 -6.95 -7.54 -2.99
N ASN A 141 -7.11 -7.40 -4.30
CA ASN A 141 -8.33 -7.76 -4.99
C ASN A 141 -8.57 -9.28 -4.88
N PRO A 142 -9.73 -9.75 -4.40
CA PRO A 142 -9.94 -11.17 -4.07
C PRO A 142 -9.89 -12.10 -5.29
N LEU A 143 -10.18 -11.57 -6.49
CA LEU A 143 -10.25 -12.35 -7.72
C LEU A 143 -8.88 -12.50 -8.39
N THR A 144 -8.12 -11.41 -8.43
CA THR A 144 -6.86 -11.31 -9.18
C THR A 144 -5.63 -11.38 -8.28
N GLN A 145 -5.80 -11.25 -6.97
CA GLN A 145 -4.75 -11.17 -5.95
C GLN A 145 -3.79 -9.97 -6.12
N LEU A 146 -4.09 -9.07 -7.06
CA LEU A 146 -3.32 -7.85 -7.25
C LEU A 146 -3.59 -6.85 -6.12
N PRO A 147 -2.59 -6.05 -5.73
CA PRO A 147 -2.76 -4.89 -4.85
C PRO A 147 -3.98 -4.03 -5.21
N GLY A 148 -4.79 -3.66 -4.22
CA GLY A 148 -5.93 -2.78 -4.41
C GLY A 148 -5.62 -1.33 -4.06
N ASN A 149 -6.69 -0.57 -3.80
CA ASN A 149 -6.65 0.89 -3.83
C ASN A 149 -5.66 1.50 -2.82
N ASN A 150 -5.55 0.99 -1.59
CA ASN A 150 -4.65 1.64 -0.62
C ASN A 150 -3.18 1.47 -0.99
N THR A 151 -2.81 0.31 -1.53
CA THR A 151 -1.45 0.01 -1.95
C THR A 151 -1.10 0.78 -3.22
N ILE A 152 -2.03 0.87 -4.18
CA ILE A 152 -1.90 1.73 -5.38
C ILE A 152 -1.64 3.18 -4.97
N LEU A 153 -2.45 3.73 -4.05
CA LEU A 153 -2.31 5.11 -3.58
C LEU A 153 -0.97 5.39 -2.90
N ARG A 154 -0.46 4.43 -2.11
CA ARG A 154 0.87 4.53 -1.51
C ARG A 154 1.95 4.55 -2.58
N ALA A 155 1.89 3.63 -3.53
CA ALA A 155 2.88 3.54 -4.61
C ALA A 155 2.93 4.81 -5.48
N ILE A 156 1.78 5.42 -5.80
CA ILE A 156 1.73 6.71 -6.51
C ILE A 156 2.38 7.82 -5.64
N ARG A 157 2.09 7.84 -4.34
CA ARG A 157 2.67 8.84 -3.43
C ARG A 157 4.19 8.70 -3.30
N ASP A 158 4.68 7.47 -3.26
CA ASP A 158 6.11 7.19 -3.19
C ASP A 158 6.79 7.55 -4.51
N ALA A 159 6.15 7.25 -5.66
CA ALA A 159 6.61 7.67 -6.98
C ALA A 159 6.70 9.21 -7.11
N LEU A 160 5.72 9.95 -6.60
CA LEU A 160 5.73 11.42 -6.59
C LEU A 160 6.87 12.05 -5.77
N ARG A 161 7.39 11.31 -4.78
CA ARG A 161 8.53 11.72 -3.94
C ARG A 161 9.87 11.25 -4.49
N SER A 162 9.85 10.31 -5.43
CA SER A 162 11.05 9.78 -6.07
C SER A 162 11.67 10.81 -7.00
N SER A 163 13.00 10.75 -7.15
CA SER A 163 13.73 11.51 -8.17
C SER A 163 13.78 10.78 -9.52
N GLN A 164 13.23 9.57 -9.60
CA GLN A 164 13.19 8.79 -10.84
C GLN A 164 12.00 9.21 -11.71
N GLU A 165 12.19 9.17 -13.03
CA GLU A 165 11.11 9.37 -14.01
C GLU A 165 10.25 8.10 -14.06
N VAL A 166 9.00 8.22 -13.59
CA VAL A 166 8.05 7.12 -13.43
C VAL A 166 6.76 7.49 -14.16
N SER A 167 6.13 6.50 -14.78
CA SER A 167 4.80 6.64 -15.38
C SER A 167 3.76 5.84 -14.60
N VAL A 168 2.57 6.40 -14.50
CA VAL A 168 1.37 5.73 -13.97
C VAL A 168 0.47 5.43 -15.15
N VAL A 169 0.10 4.17 -15.31
CA VAL A 169 -0.74 3.72 -16.43
C VAL A 169 -2.02 3.11 -15.89
N TYR A 170 -3.15 3.73 -16.20
CA TYR A 170 -4.47 3.16 -15.94
C TYR A 170 -4.92 2.35 -17.15
N VAL A 171 -5.56 1.22 -16.89
CA VAL A 171 -5.91 0.22 -17.90
C VAL A 171 -7.34 -0.22 -17.66
N ASP A 172 -8.14 -0.30 -18.71
CA ASP A 172 -9.57 -0.59 -18.62
C ASP A 172 -10.00 -1.46 -19.80
N ILE A 173 -10.87 -2.44 -19.53
CA ILE A 173 -11.38 -3.37 -20.53
C ILE A 173 -12.68 -2.82 -21.13
N ASP A 174 -12.63 -2.44 -22.40
CA ASP A 174 -13.80 -1.95 -23.12
C ASP A 174 -14.79 -3.09 -23.40
N ASN A 175 -16.09 -2.77 -23.35
CA ASN A 175 -17.20 -3.71 -23.59
C ASN A 175 -17.26 -4.92 -22.63
N PHE A 176 -16.54 -4.89 -21.50
CA PHE A 176 -16.54 -5.97 -20.51
C PHE A 176 -17.94 -6.29 -19.96
N LYS A 177 -18.76 -5.26 -19.74
CA LYS A 177 -20.16 -5.46 -19.31
C LYS A 177 -20.99 -6.22 -20.35
N ALA A 178 -20.87 -5.86 -21.63
CA ALA A 178 -21.58 -6.55 -22.71
C ALA A 178 -21.15 -8.02 -22.81
N PHE A 179 -19.86 -8.28 -22.61
CA PHE A 179 -19.35 -9.65 -22.51
C PHE A 179 -19.99 -10.42 -21.33
N ASN A 180 -20.04 -9.82 -20.13
CA ASN A 180 -20.68 -10.44 -18.96
C ASN A 180 -22.17 -10.71 -19.18
N ASP A 181 -22.88 -9.78 -19.80
CA ASP A 181 -24.32 -9.92 -20.07
C ASP A 181 -24.60 -11.11 -21.02
N LYS A 182 -23.66 -11.45 -21.91
CA LYS A 182 -23.78 -12.59 -22.84
C LYS A 182 -23.22 -13.91 -22.30
N TYR A 183 -21.97 -13.90 -21.82
CA TYR A 183 -21.20 -15.09 -21.46
C TYR A 183 -21.26 -15.41 -19.96
N GLY A 184 -21.84 -14.51 -19.16
CA GLY A 184 -21.98 -14.66 -17.71
C GLY A 184 -20.74 -14.24 -16.93
N PHE A 185 -20.95 -13.91 -15.65
CA PHE A 185 -19.91 -13.41 -14.76
C PHE A 185 -18.75 -14.39 -14.54
N ALA A 186 -18.99 -15.71 -14.59
CA ALA A 186 -17.93 -16.70 -14.45
C ALA A 186 -16.90 -16.64 -15.59
N ALA A 187 -17.34 -16.33 -16.82
CA ALA A 187 -16.45 -16.09 -17.95
C ALA A 187 -15.74 -14.74 -17.79
N GLY A 188 -16.46 -13.69 -17.36
CA GLY A 188 -15.85 -12.40 -17.04
C GLY A 188 -14.74 -12.48 -16.00
N ASP A 189 -14.93 -13.27 -14.95
CA ASP A 189 -13.91 -13.52 -13.93
C ASP A 189 -12.63 -14.14 -14.51
N GLN A 190 -12.76 -14.99 -15.53
CA GLN A 190 -11.60 -15.55 -16.24
C GLN A 190 -10.89 -14.49 -17.08
N VAL A 191 -11.63 -13.58 -17.71
CA VAL A 191 -11.07 -12.44 -18.45
C VAL A 191 -10.32 -11.49 -17.52
N LEU A 192 -10.85 -11.19 -16.33
CA LEU A 192 -10.16 -10.35 -15.34
C LEU A 192 -8.85 -11.00 -14.86
N ARG A 193 -8.86 -12.33 -14.60
CA ARG A 193 -7.63 -13.08 -14.26
C ARG A 193 -6.63 -13.10 -15.40
N PHE A 194 -7.09 -13.30 -16.63
CA PHE A 194 -6.25 -13.26 -17.83
C PHE A 194 -5.56 -11.90 -17.97
N THR A 195 -6.32 -10.82 -17.85
CA THR A 195 -5.83 -9.44 -17.97
C THR A 195 -4.81 -9.14 -16.88
N ALA A 196 -5.10 -9.49 -15.63
CA ALA A 196 -4.18 -9.35 -14.51
C ALA A 196 -2.84 -10.09 -14.76
N ASN A 197 -2.91 -11.35 -15.21
CA ASN A 197 -1.71 -12.15 -15.50
C ASN A 197 -0.89 -11.57 -16.65
N LYS A 198 -1.55 -11.02 -17.68
CA LYS A 198 -0.88 -10.38 -18.82
C LYS A 198 -0.20 -9.08 -18.40
N LEU A 199 -0.87 -8.25 -17.61
CA LEU A 199 -0.27 -7.05 -17.02
C LEU A 199 1.01 -7.37 -16.25
N VAL A 200 0.95 -8.33 -15.33
CA VAL A 200 2.13 -8.73 -14.53
C VAL A 200 3.25 -9.24 -15.42
N THR A 201 2.96 -10.21 -16.29
CA THR A 201 3.98 -10.84 -17.15
C THR A 201 4.66 -9.81 -18.06
N VAL A 202 3.89 -8.96 -18.73
CA VAL A 202 4.43 -7.95 -19.67
C VAL A 202 5.24 -6.90 -18.95
N VAL A 203 4.76 -6.39 -17.82
CA VAL A 203 5.48 -5.37 -17.04
C VAL A 203 6.78 -5.96 -16.48
N GLU A 204 6.76 -7.19 -15.99
CA GLU A 204 7.98 -7.85 -15.50
C GLU A 204 9.00 -8.13 -16.61
N GLU A 205 8.54 -8.51 -17.79
CA GLU A 205 9.38 -8.79 -18.96
C GLU A 205 10.07 -7.52 -19.48
N ILE A 206 9.34 -6.41 -19.58
CA ILE A 206 9.83 -5.17 -20.19
C ILE A 206 10.51 -4.25 -19.19
N CYS A 207 9.95 -4.10 -17.99
CA CYS A 207 10.39 -3.13 -16.98
C CYS A 207 11.08 -3.78 -15.77
N GLY A 208 11.24 -5.10 -15.77
CA GLY A 208 11.89 -5.85 -14.70
C GLY A 208 10.97 -6.17 -13.52
N LYS A 209 11.46 -7.00 -12.60
CA LYS A 209 10.69 -7.45 -11.42
C LYS A 209 10.47 -6.34 -10.40
N GLY A 210 9.35 -6.42 -9.69
CA GLY A 210 9.05 -5.55 -8.55
C GLY A 210 8.35 -4.24 -8.91
N GLN A 211 7.94 -4.05 -10.16
CA GLN A 211 7.05 -2.95 -10.54
C GLN A 211 5.66 -3.15 -9.92
N MET A 212 4.99 -2.04 -9.63
CA MET A 212 3.65 -2.08 -9.04
C MET A 212 2.62 -2.38 -10.13
N VAL A 213 1.84 -3.45 -9.96
CA VAL A 213 0.64 -3.74 -10.76
C VAL A 213 -0.51 -3.91 -9.77
N GLY A 214 -1.65 -3.27 -10.02
CA GLY A 214 -2.79 -3.25 -9.11
C GLY A 214 -4.12 -3.38 -9.83
N HIS A 215 -5.16 -3.76 -9.08
CA HIS A 215 -6.53 -3.88 -9.57
C HIS A 215 -7.43 -2.96 -8.73
N VAL A 216 -7.91 -1.89 -9.37
CA VAL A 216 -8.70 -0.83 -8.74
C VAL A 216 -10.11 -1.33 -8.40
N GLY A 217 -10.74 -2.03 -9.35
CA GLY A 217 -12.02 -2.72 -9.20
C GLY A 217 -12.74 -2.88 -10.53
N GLY A 218 -13.62 -3.87 -10.64
CA GLY A 218 -14.34 -4.15 -11.89
C GLY A 218 -13.39 -4.54 -13.01
N ASP A 219 -13.37 -3.74 -14.07
CA ASP A 219 -12.51 -3.82 -15.25
C ASP A 219 -11.31 -2.85 -15.22
N ASP A 220 -11.12 -2.10 -14.11
CA ASP A 220 -10.05 -1.11 -13.95
C ASP A 220 -8.79 -1.68 -13.27
N PHE A 221 -7.66 -1.54 -13.95
CA PHE A 221 -6.32 -1.90 -13.49
C PHE A 221 -5.36 -0.71 -13.56
N VAL A 222 -4.21 -0.86 -12.90
CA VAL A 222 -3.15 0.14 -12.92
C VAL A 222 -1.79 -0.53 -12.87
N PHE A 223 -0.79 0.05 -13.51
CA PHE A 223 0.60 -0.26 -13.20
C PHE A 223 1.46 1.01 -13.13
N ILE A 224 2.57 0.91 -12.40
CA ILE A 224 3.54 1.99 -12.21
C ILE A 224 4.91 1.43 -12.56
N ALA A 225 5.57 2.07 -13.52
CA ALA A 225 6.85 1.60 -14.07
C ALA A 225 7.74 2.78 -14.48
N PRO A 226 9.06 2.57 -14.68
CA PRO A 226 9.95 3.61 -15.20
C PRO A 226 9.48 4.14 -16.57
N SER A 227 9.54 5.45 -16.77
CA SER A 227 9.01 6.07 -18.00
C SER A 227 9.70 5.55 -19.26
N HIS A 228 11.00 5.24 -19.21
CA HIS A 228 11.78 4.80 -20.37
C HIS A 228 11.35 3.45 -20.97
N CYS A 229 10.66 2.58 -20.20
CA CYS A 229 10.19 1.27 -20.67
C CYS A 229 8.65 1.19 -20.81
N THR A 230 7.94 2.22 -20.36
CA THR A 230 6.48 2.17 -20.19
C THR A 230 5.75 2.01 -21.52
N LEU A 231 6.16 2.73 -22.57
CA LEU A 231 5.48 2.66 -23.87
C LEU A 231 5.66 1.29 -24.55
N ASP A 232 6.83 0.67 -24.40
CA ASP A 232 7.08 -0.66 -24.94
C ASP A 232 6.21 -1.71 -24.23
N ALA A 233 6.05 -1.58 -22.91
CA ALA A 233 5.16 -2.44 -22.13
C ALA A 233 3.70 -2.26 -22.55
N VAL A 234 3.24 -1.01 -22.77
CA VAL A 234 1.88 -0.71 -23.24
C VAL A 234 1.61 -1.35 -24.61
N ARG A 235 2.53 -1.20 -25.56
CA ARG A 235 2.39 -1.76 -26.91
C ARG A 235 2.36 -3.29 -26.89
N LEU A 236 3.24 -3.93 -26.12
CA LEU A 236 3.24 -5.38 -25.97
C LEU A 236 1.95 -5.88 -25.30
N LEU A 237 1.48 -5.16 -24.28
CA LEU A 237 0.25 -5.51 -23.57
C LEU A 237 -0.98 -5.48 -24.48
N ILE A 238 -1.13 -4.44 -25.31
CA ILE A 238 -2.23 -4.35 -26.29
C ILE A 238 -2.20 -5.57 -27.21
N ARG A 239 -1.04 -5.89 -27.79
CA ARG A 239 -0.89 -7.03 -28.70
C ARG A 239 -1.22 -8.37 -28.03
N GLU A 240 -0.69 -8.60 -26.83
CA GLU A 240 -0.93 -9.83 -26.06
C GLU A 240 -2.39 -9.97 -25.61
N PHE A 241 -3.01 -8.85 -25.25
CA PHE A 241 -4.43 -8.80 -24.90
C PHE A 241 -5.30 -9.13 -26.11
N ASP A 242 -5.13 -8.43 -27.23
CA ASP A 242 -5.93 -8.61 -28.45
C ASP A 242 -5.82 -10.02 -29.05
N HIS A 243 -4.64 -10.64 -28.91
CA HIS A 243 -4.46 -12.03 -29.30
C HIS A 243 -5.17 -12.99 -28.35
N GLY A 244 -4.94 -12.86 -27.04
CA GLY A 244 -5.45 -13.81 -26.06
C GLY A 244 -6.94 -13.65 -25.76
N ILE A 245 -7.51 -12.45 -25.90
CA ILE A 245 -8.92 -12.20 -25.58
C ILE A 245 -9.87 -13.00 -26.49
N ARG A 246 -9.43 -13.35 -27.70
CA ARG A 246 -10.20 -14.14 -28.66
C ARG A 246 -10.57 -15.54 -28.16
N SER A 247 -9.77 -16.14 -27.29
CA SER A 247 -10.07 -17.48 -26.76
C SER A 247 -11.27 -17.52 -25.81
N PHE A 248 -11.78 -16.35 -25.41
CA PHE A 248 -12.96 -16.23 -24.53
C PHE A 248 -14.28 -16.11 -25.29
N TYR A 249 -14.23 -16.09 -26.62
CA TYR A 249 -15.41 -15.97 -27.48
C TYR A 249 -15.69 -17.26 -28.24
N ASP A 250 -16.97 -17.50 -28.51
CA ASP A 250 -17.38 -18.56 -29.41
C ASP A 250 -17.07 -18.21 -30.87
N THR A 251 -16.89 -19.24 -31.71
CA THR A 251 -16.52 -19.10 -33.13
C THR A 251 -17.45 -18.15 -33.90
N HIS A 252 -18.75 -18.19 -33.61
CA HIS A 252 -19.74 -17.34 -34.30
C HIS A 252 -19.52 -15.84 -34.06
N ASP A 253 -19.17 -15.46 -32.84
CA ASP A 253 -18.94 -14.06 -32.48
C ASP A 253 -17.59 -13.56 -33.03
N LEU A 254 -16.59 -14.44 -33.06
CA LEU A 254 -15.28 -14.16 -33.66
C LEU A 254 -15.38 -13.91 -35.16
N GLU A 255 -16.19 -14.70 -35.88
CA GLU A 255 -16.41 -14.53 -37.32
C GLU A 255 -17.07 -13.19 -37.66
N LYS A 256 -17.96 -12.70 -36.78
CA LYS A 256 -18.64 -11.41 -36.97
C LYS A 256 -17.87 -10.22 -36.37
N ALA A 257 -16.84 -10.49 -35.56
CA ALA A 257 -16.13 -9.49 -34.76
C ALA A 257 -17.03 -8.65 -33.83
N GLU A 258 -18.19 -9.19 -33.45
CA GLU A 258 -19.19 -8.53 -32.60
C GLU A 258 -19.98 -9.53 -31.76
N ILE A 259 -20.54 -9.05 -30.65
CA ILE A 259 -21.47 -9.78 -29.79
C ILE A 259 -22.83 -9.09 -29.75
N MET A 260 -23.88 -9.89 -29.87
CA MET A 260 -25.26 -9.45 -29.70
C MET A 260 -25.70 -9.64 -28.26
N VAL A 261 -26.15 -8.56 -27.62
CA VAL A 261 -26.61 -8.54 -26.22
C VAL A 261 -28.00 -7.91 -26.17
N GLU A 262 -28.91 -8.54 -25.43
CA GLU A 262 -30.24 -7.99 -25.16
C GLU A 262 -30.16 -6.97 -24.03
N ASP A 263 -30.59 -5.73 -24.28
CA ASP A 263 -30.65 -4.71 -23.24
C ASP A 263 -31.85 -4.91 -22.30
N ARG A 264 -31.93 -4.11 -21.22
CA ARG A 264 -33.02 -4.20 -20.22
C ARG A 264 -34.42 -3.93 -20.80
N THR A 265 -34.51 -3.44 -22.04
CA THR A 265 -35.77 -3.16 -22.74
C THR A 265 -36.12 -4.23 -23.78
N GLY A 266 -35.33 -5.30 -23.86
CA GLY A 266 -35.52 -6.41 -24.80
C GLY A 266 -34.98 -6.14 -26.20
N ASN A 267 -34.22 -5.05 -26.39
CA ASN A 267 -33.65 -4.72 -27.70
C ASN A 267 -32.26 -5.33 -27.84
N LEU A 268 -32.02 -6.02 -28.96
CA LEU A 268 -30.71 -6.53 -29.32
C LEU A 268 -29.79 -5.40 -29.78
N ARG A 269 -28.64 -5.27 -29.12
CA ARG A 269 -27.56 -4.35 -29.48
C ARG A 269 -26.31 -5.13 -29.85
N SER A 270 -25.63 -4.66 -30.90
CA SER A 270 -24.30 -5.16 -31.26
C SER A 270 -23.24 -4.38 -30.49
N PHE A 271 -22.25 -5.10 -29.97
CA PHE A 271 -21.04 -4.55 -29.38
C PHE A 271 -19.82 -5.20 -30.05
N PRO A 272 -18.74 -4.45 -30.33
CA PRO A 272 -17.51 -5.06 -30.81
C PRO A 272 -16.90 -5.98 -29.74
N LEU A 273 -15.96 -6.83 -30.15
CA LEU A 273 -15.16 -7.62 -29.20
C LEU A 273 -14.46 -6.70 -28.18
N MET A 274 -14.14 -7.24 -27.00
CA MET A 274 -13.44 -6.52 -25.95
C MET A 274 -12.10 -6.00 -26.47
N SER A 275 -11.80 -4.77 -26.10
CA SER A 275 -10.51 -4.12 -26.31
C SER A 275 -9.98 -3.60 -24.98
N ILE A 276 -8.75 -3.09 -24.98
CA ILE A 276 -8.15 -2.48 -23.80
C ILE A 276 -7.76 -1.02 -24.06
N SER A 277 -8.16 -0.15 -23.16
CA SER A 277 -7.89 1.29 -23.22
C SER A 277 -6.93 1.70 -22.10
N LEU A 278 -5.82 2.35 -22.47
CA LEU A 278 -4.76 2.71 -21.53
C LEU A 278 -4.54 4.22 -21.47
N GLY A 279 -4.51 4.76 -20.25
CA GLY A 279 -4.11 6.14 -20.00
C GLY A 279 -2.75 6.22 -19.32
N VAL A 280 -1.75 6.76 -20.02
CA VAL A 280 -0.37 6.89 -19.56
C VAL A 280 -0.13 8.33 -19.07
N VAL A 281 0.28 8.45 -17.81
CA VAL A 281 0.65 9.74 -17.19
C VAL A 281 2.09 9.67 -16.71
N GLU A 282 2.97 10.44 -17.35
CA GLU A 282 4.35 10.61 -16.92
C GLU A 282 4.41 11.53 -15.69
N LEU A 283 4.95 11.04 -14.57
CA LEU A 283 5.14 11.83 -13.37
C LEU A 283 6.38 12.71 -13.53
N GLN A 284 6.16 13.99 -13.79
CA GLN A 284 7.22 15.00 -13.80
C GLN A 284 7.34 15.67 -12.43
N LEU A 285 8.59 15.85 -11.98
CA LEU A 285 8.89 16.48 -10.70
C LEU A 285 8.29 17.90 -10.64
N GLY A 286 7.47 18.16 -9.62
CA GLY A 286 6.86 19.47 -9.38
C GLY A 286 5.59 19.78 -10.20
N VAL A 287 5.13 18.87 -11.06
CA VAL A 287 3.87 19.03 -11.82
C VAL A 287 2.67 18.58 -11.00
N PHE A 288 2.81 17.53 -10.22
CA PHE A 288 1.76 16.98 -9.37
C PHE A 288 2.12 17.19 -7.89
N LYS A 289 1.19 17.72 -7.11
CA LYS A 289 1.37 17.90 -5.66
C LYS A 289 0.70 16.80 -4.85
N HIS A 290 -0.37 16.21 -5.40
CA HIS A 290 -1.19 15.21 -4.72
C HIS A 290 -1.59 14.07 -5.66
N HIS A 291 -1.68 12.86 -5.11
CA HIS A 291 -2.10 11.65 -5.83
C HIS A 291 -3.48 11.78 -6.52
N LEU A 292 -4.38 12.61 -5.99
CA LEU A 292 -5.69 12.87 -6.60
C LEU A 292 -5.58 13.56 -7.97
N GLU A 293 -4.57 14.42 -8.15
CA GLU A 293 -4.32 15.08 -9.43
C GLU A 293 -3.86 14.07 -10.48
N VAL A 294 -3.02 13.10 -10.07
CA VAL A 294 -2.58 11.99 -10.94
C VAL A 294 -3.77 11.11 -11.31
N ALA A 295 -4.58 10.69 -10.34
CA ALA A 295 -5.76 9.85 -10.60
C ALA A 295 -6.78 10.54 -11.52
N SER A 296 -7.05 11.83 -11.30
CA SER A 296 -7.93 12.63 -12.16
C SER A 296 -7.37 12.72 -13.58
N MET A 297 -6.06 12.91 -13.73
CA MET A 297 -5.42 12.97 -15.04
C MET A 297 -5.50 11.62 -15.75
N CYS A 298 -5.23 10.51 -15.06
CA CYS A 298 -5.35 9.19 -15.61
C CYS A 298 -6.78 8.90 -16.08
N ALA A 299 -7.81 9.33 -15.35
CA ALA A 299 -9.19 9.18 -15.75
C ALA A 299 -9.53 9.97 -17.04
N GLU A 300 -9.03 11.19 -17.17
CA GLU A 300 -9.17 12.01 -18.38
C GLU A 300 -8.49 11.35 -19.59
N VAL A 301 -7.23 10.94 -19.43
CA VAL A 301 -6.43 10.29 -20.46
C VAL A 301 -7.04 8.96 -20.89
N LYS A 302 -7.55 8.18 -19.92
CA LYS A 302 -8.29 6.94 -20.17
C LYS A 302 -9.57 7.19 -20.97
N SER A 303 -10.34 8.23 -20.63
CA SER A 303 -11.55 8.57 -21.38
C SER A 303 -11.25 8.93 -22.83
N MET A 304 -10.08 9.49 -23.11
CA MET A 304 -9.63 9.76 -24.48
C MET A 304 -9.24 8.48 -25.21
N ALA A 305 -8.55 7.54 -24.56
CA ALA A 305 -8.25 6.22 -25.13
C ALA A 305 -9.55 5.49 -25.53
N LYS A 306 -10.57 5.50 -24.67
CA LYS A 306 -11.89 4.88 -24.96
C LYS A 306 -12.64 5.46 -26.17
N SER A 307 -12.27 6.65 -26.64
CA SER A 307 -12.87 7.23 -27.85
C SER A 307 -12.35 6.61 -29.15
N ILE A 308 -11.27 5.84 -29.06
CA ILE A 308 -10.65 5.14 -30.18
C ILE A 308 -11.26 3.74 -30.28
N SER A 309 -11.57 3.32 -31.51
CA SER A 309 -12.14 1.99 -31.74
C SER A 309 -11.08 0.89 -31.61
N GLY A 310 -11.33 -0.06 -30.71
CA GLY A 310 -10.42 -1.15 -30.41
C GLY A 310 -9.35 -0.74 -29.41
N SER A 311 -8.34 -1.60 -29.25
CA SER A 311 -7.33 -1.40 -28.21
C SER A 311 -6.46 -0.20 -28.52
N SER A 312 -6.23 0.65 -27.51
CA SER A 312 -5.57 1.92 -27.71
C SER A 312 -4.95 2.45 -26.43
N PHE A 313 -4.04 3.40 -26.58
CA PHE A 313 -3.50 4.13 -25.45
C PHE A 313 -3.38 5.61 -25.78
N PHE A 314 -3.31 6.42 -24.72
CA PHE A 314 -3.08 7.84 -24.81
C PHE A 314 -2.05 8.28 -23.78
N VAL A 315 -1.16 9.19 -24.17
CA VAL A 315 -0.07 9.66 -23.30
C VAL A 315 -0.26 11.14 -22.98
N ASN A 316 -0.20 11.47 -21.70
CA ASN A 316 -0.11 12.86 -21.27
C ASN A 316 1.34 13.33 -21.22
N ARG A 317 1.75 14.11 -22.23
CA ARG A 317 2.98 14.91 -22.17
C ARG A 317 2.62 16.36 -21.90
N ARG A 318 2.55 16.78 -20.64
CA ARG A 318 2.66 18.22 -20.34
C ARG A 318 4.07 18.67 -20.70
N GLU A 319 4.18 19.55 -21.70
CA GLU A 319 5.46 19.99 -22.26
C GLU A 319 6.45 20.53 -21.23
N ARG A 320 7.71 20.24 -21.49
CA ARG A 320 8.92 20.72 -20.80
C ARG A 320 9.24 22.21 -21.05
N ASN A 321 8.29 23.00 -21.60
CA ASN A 321 8.54 24.37 -22.06
C ASN A 321 8.18 25.43 -21.01
N LYS A 322 9.18 25.81 -20.20
CA LYS A 322 9.26 27.16 -19.61
C LYS A 322 10.44 27.91 -20.22
N LYS A 323 10.19 28.58 -21.35
CA LYS A 323 10.73 29.91 -21.74
C LYS A 323 10.36 30.26 -23.19
N SER A 324 9.15 30.78 -23.41
CA SER A 324 8.88 32.00 -24.22
C SER A 324 7.38 32.15 -24.53
N SER A 325 6.82 33.30 -24.13
CA SER A 325 5.61 33.96 -24.64
C SER A 325 4.22 33.48 -24.18
N PRO A 326 3.25 34.41 -24.02
CA PRO A 326 1.97 34.15 -23.37
C PRO A 326 0.84 34.01 -24.39
N GLU A 327 0.79 32.90 -25.11
CA GLU A 327 -0.41 32.50 -25.85
C GLU A 327 -0.67 31.02 -25.55
N ARG A 328 -1.83 30.74 -24.95
CA ARG A 328 -2.29 29.38 -24.66
C ARG A 328 -2.76 28.76 -25.97
N GLU A 329 -2.32 27.55 -26.26
CA GLU A 329 -3.07 26.59 -27.10
C GLU A 329 -2.74 25.16 -26.65
N ALA A 330 -3.61 24.22 -27.03
CA ALA A 330 -3.79 22.88 -26.49
C ALA A 330 -2.48 22.09 -26.27
N GLY A 331 -2.41 21.34 -25.16
CA GLY A 331 -1.29 20.45 -24.86
C GLY A 331 -1.02 19.46 -25.99
N ASP A 332 0.26 19.16 -26.23
CA ASP A 332 0.67 18.20 -27.24
C ASP A 332 0.24 16.78 -26.83
N TRP A 333 -0.61 16.17 -27.66
CA TRP A 333 -1.20 14.87 -27.42
C TRP A 333 -0.78 13.89 -28.53
N GLU A 334 -0.10 12.81 -28.20
CA GLU A 334 0.32 11.78 -29.16
C GLU A 334 -0.68 10.61 -29.14
N ARG A 335 -1.27 10.28 -30.29
CA ARG A 335 -2.25 9.20 -30.49
C ARG A 335 -1.64 8.11 -31.35
N GLU A 336 -1.61 6.88 -30.87
CA GLU A 336 -1.21 5.72 -31.69
C GLU A 336 -2.33 4.66 -31.69
N PRO A 337 -3.02 4.45 -32.83
CA PRO A 337 -3.77 3.21 -33.04
C PRO A 337 -2.80 2.03 -33.23
N ASP A 338 -3.28 0.81 -33.00
CA ASP A 338 -2.56 -0.45 -33.25
C ASP A 338 -1.83 -0.43 -34.61
N PRO A 339 -0.47 -0.52 -34.64
CA PRO A 339 0.31 -0.44 -35.87
C PRO A 339 0.10 -1.63 -36.83
N ASP A 340 -0.56 -2.71 -36.39
CA ASP A 340 -0.71 -3.95 -37.17
C ASP A 340 -2.15 -4.24 -37.65
N LYS A 341 -3.11 -3.31 -37.52
CA LYS A 341 -4.45 -3.48 -38.13
C LYS A 341 -4.38 -3.28 -39.66
N PRO A 342 -4.68 -4.29 -40.49
CA PRO A 342 -4.92 -4.04 -41.90
C PRO A 342 -6.20 -3.20 -42.06
N ASP A 343 -6.13 -2.20 -42.93
CA ASP A 343 -7.27 -1.38 -43.36
C ASP A 343 -8.38 -2.31 -43.91
N LEU A 344 -9.38 -2.61 -43.09
CA LEU A 344 -10.58 -3.32 -43.52
C LEU A 344 -11.51 -2.27 -44.17
N ARG A 345 -11.38 -2.14 -45.49
CA ARG A 345 -12.40 -1.54 -46.36
C ARG A 345 -13.45 -2.57 -46.75
#